data_AF-A0A6L2ZNB7-F1
#
_entry.id   AF-A0A6L2ZNB7-F1
#
_cell.length_a   1.000
_cell.length_b   1.000
_cell.length_c   1.000
_cell.angle_alpha   90.00
_cell.angle_beta   90.00
_cell.angle_gamma   90.00
#
_symmetry.space_group_name_H-M   'P 1'
#
loop_
_entity.id
_entity.type
_entity.pdbx_description
1 polymer ?
#
loop_
_entity_poly.entity_id
_entity_poly.type
_entity_poly.pdbx_seq_one_letter_code
_entity_poly.pdbx_strand_id
1 'polypeptide(L)'
;MSAALRQFLWRRTHEKNSGDLSESFERILDEDVFPKINALLKEVASLQEGSIENLLRHAHLFFMDDSDLVLVLREVLKRRNLDELIRKRLLTLLKHVEATADPRRLKAGINTALKARLFGKALNINPALIRQSYRYFLESDAREIEIYQEWIISYGYQKRAAIVDFMEGALLTDIDSQDPSCSRHEFGNLLGKLGQLKLLRSSDALFIKKILGIPLVRTFNDSEKSWLLFMLCILQDPDDLDDFLTEVIGERTFFSRSALRSSLLQVIYRACKSLPLELFIEPGYSQLLAEKLAKIAYGQELIEHQRAIEQHEKSAGFIYRPQQNKRREVLSL
;
A
#
# COMPACT_ATOMS: atom_id res chain seq x y z
N MET A 1 17.00 52.88 -9.79
CA MET A 1 16.06 51.85 -9.30
C MET A 1 15.18 51.24 -10.42
N SER A 2 15.67 51.02 -11.65
CA SER A 2 14.82 50.59 -12.79
C SER A 2 15.10 49.17 -13.33
N ALA A 3 16.24 48.55 -12.97
CA ALA A 3 16.60 47.21 -13.44
C ALA A 3 15.83 46.09 -12.70
N ALA A 4 15.66 46.23 -11.38
CA ALA A 4 14.92 45.25 -10.56
C ALA A 4 13.42 45.22 -10.89
N LEU A 5 12.83 46.38 -11.19
CA LEU A 5 11.43 46.48 -11.65
C LEU A 5 11.24 45.87 -13.04
N ARG A 6 12.21 46.02 -13.96
CA ARG A 6 12.17 45.35 -15.27
C ARG A 6 12.30 43.83 -15.15
N GLN A 7 13.14 43.31 -14.26
CA GLN A 7 13.25 41.86 -14.01
C GLN A 7 11.96 41.28 -13.39
N PHE A 8 11.32 42.01 -12.48
CA PHE A 8 10.02 41.61 -11.92
C PHE A 8 8.89 41.66 -12.96
N LEU A 9 8.87 42.69 -13.81
CA LEU A 9 7.89 42.78 -14.91
C LEU A 9 8.12 41.70 -15.97
N TRP A 10 9.38 41.35 -16.27
CA TRP A 10 9.74 40.24 -17.17
C TRP A 10 9.38 38.87 -16.59
N ARG A 11 9.55 38.64 -15.28
CA ARG A 11 9.06 37.40 -14.63
C ARG A 11 7.54 37.31 -14.71
N ARG A 12 6.83 38.41 -14.47
CA ARG A 12 5.36 38.44 -14.46
C ARG A 12 4.74 38.32 -15.86
N THR A 13 5.42 38.81 -16.90
CA THR A 13 5.00 38.60 -18.30
C THR A 13 5.38 37.21 -18.81
N HIS A 14 6.51 36.66 -18.38
CA HIS A 14 6.89 35.28 -18.70
C HIS A 14 5.93 34.28 -18.03
N GLU A 15 5.55 34.49 -16.76
CA GLU A 15 4.54 33.70 -16.05
C GLU A 15 3.14 33.80 -16.68
N LYS A 16 2.76 34.96 -17.23
CA LYS A 16 1.46 35.11 -17.93
C LYS A 16 1.39 34.37 -19.27
N ASN A 17 2.50 34.26 -20.00
CA ASN A 17 2.54 33.50 -21.26
C ASN A 17 2.89 32.02 -21.04
N SER A 18 3.56 31.67 -19.93
CA SER A 18 3.85 30.28 -19.56
C SER A 18 2.75 29.64 -18.73
N GLY A 19 1.88 30.42 -18.06
CA GLY A 19 0.77 29.89 -17.25
C GLY A 19 -0.26 29.11 -18.07
N ASP A 20 -0.66 29.65 -19.23
CA ASP A 20 -1.64 29.03 -20.15
C ASP A 20 -1.09 27.74 -20.81
N LEU A 21 0.23 27.67 -21.03
CA LEU A 21 0.91 26.48 -21.54
C LEU A 21 1.26 25.49 -20.43
N SER A 22 1.55 25.95 -19.21
CA SER A 22 1.87 25.10 -18.06
C SER A 22 0.65 24.31 -17.60
N GLU A 23 -0.53 24.94 -17.54
CA GLU A 23 -1.80 24.27 -17.21
C GLU A 23 -2.16 23.18 -18.24
N SER A 24 -1.87 23.42 -19.53
CA SER A 24 -2.15 22.49 -20.64
C SER A 24 -1.39 21.17 -20.54
N PHE A 25 -0.14 21.16 -20.02
CA PHE A 25 0.68 19.95 -19.86
C PHE A 25 0.61 19.33 -18.45
N GLU A 26 -0.29 19.80 -17.57
CA GLU A 26 -0.45 19.29 -16.20
C GLU A 26 -0.88 17.82 -16.11
N ARG A 27 -1.24 17.17 -17.22
CA ARG A 27 -1.57 15.75 -17.25
C ARG A 27 -0.41 14.84 -17.69
N ILE A 28 0.66 15.38 -18.25
CA ILE A 28 1.79 14.54 -18.69
C ILE A 28 2.71 14.29 -17.53
N LEU A 29 2.91 13.03 -17.13
CA LEU A 29 3.68 12.70 -15.93
C LEU A 29 5.20 12.71 -16.13
N ASP A 30 5.65 12.69 -17.38
CA ASP A 30 7.06 12.76 -17.75
C ASP A 30 7.71 14.09 -17.30
N GLU A 31 9.01 14.03 -17.04
CA GLU A 31 9.87 15.17 -16.71
C GLU A 31 10.44 15.79 -18.00
N ASP A 32 10.89 17.05 -17.93
CA ASP A 32 11.52 17.76 -19.05
C ASP A 32 10.69 17.74 -20.36
N VAL A 33 9.37 17.89 -20.22
CA VAL A 33 8.40 17.81 -21.32
C VAL A 33 8.73 18.79 -22.45
N PHE A 34 9.12 20.03 -22.15
CA PHE A 34 9.35 21.05 -23.19
C PHE A 34 10.57 20.75 -24.09
N PRO A 35 11.76 20.43 -23.56
CA PRO A 35 12.89 19.95 -24.37
C PRO A 35 12.51 18.75 -25.25
N LYS A 36 11.81 17.77 -24.69
CA LYS A 36 11.38 16.55 -25.40
C LYS A 36 10.41 16.86 -26.55
N ILE A 37 9.44 17.76 -26.34
CA ILE A 37 8.53 18.23 -27.41
C ILE A 37 9.32 18.88 -28.54
N ASN A 38 10.28 19.75 -28.22
CA ASN A 38 11.07 20.44 -29.25
C ASN A 38 11.95 19.47 -30.05
N ALA A 39 12.50 18.45 -29.39
CA ALA A 39 13.24 17.39 -30.06
C ALA A 39 12.32 16.56 -30.96
N LEU A 40 11.15 16.14 -30.47
CA LEU A 40 10.14 15.43 -31.24
C LEU A 40 9.73 16.22 -32.51
N LEU A 41 9.48 17.52 -32.39
CA LEU A 41 9.11 18.37 -33.54
C LEU A 41 10.23 18.47 -34.58
N LYS A 42 11.50 18.51 -34.15
CA LYS A 42 12.65 18.49 -35.07
C LYS A 42 12.74 17.18 -35.83
N GLU A 43 12.56 16.04 -35.14
CA GLU A 43 12.56 14.72 -35.78
C GLU A 43 11.39 14.57 -36.76
N VAL A 44 10.19 15.02 -36.37
CA VAL A 44 9.01 15.01 -37.25
C VAL A 44 9.24 15.86 -38.50
N ALA A 45 10.00 16.95 -38.39
CA ALA A 45 10.34 17.81 -39.52
C ALA A 45 11.45 17.22 -40.42
N SER A 46 12.44 16.54 -39.83
CA SER A 46 13.60 15.98 -40.55
C SER A 46 13.28 14.68 -41.29
N LEU A 47 12.26 13.93 -40.86
CA LEU A 47 11.87 12.68 -41.49
C LEU A 47 11.42 12.90 -42.95
N GLN A 48 12.16 12.36 -43.91
CA GLN A 48 11.69 12.15 -45.28
C GLN A 48 10.78 10.91 -45.30
N GLU A 49 9.62 10.98 -46.00
CA GLU A 49 8.58 9.93 -46.18
C GLU A 49 8.80 8.60 -45.42
N GLY A 50 8.88 8.68 -44.09
CA GLY A 50 9.22 7.55 -43.24
C GLY A 50 7.96 6.79 -42.87
N SER A 51 8.10 5.48 -42.68
CA SER A 51 7.00 4.66 -42.17
C SER A 51 6.55 5.17 -40.80
N ILE A 52 5.24 5.08 -40.53
CA ILE A 52 4.64 5.56 -39.28
C ILE A 52 5.24 4.86 -38.05
N GLU A 53 5.69 3.59 -38.21
CA GLU A 53 6.33 2.85 -37.13
C GLU A 53 7.69 3.44 -36.75
N ASN A 54 8.45 3.96 -37.72
CA ASN A 54 9.71 4.63 -37.43
C ASN A 54 9.46 5.91 -36.64
N LEU A 55 8.46 6.70 -37.01
CA LEU A 55 8.11 7.90 -36.26
C LEU A 55 7.66 7.55 -34.82
N LEU A 56 6.91 6.47 -34.64
CA LEU A 56 6.52 5.98 -33.31
C LEU A 56 7.73 5.59 -32.46
N ARG A 57 8.68 4.81 -33.01
CA ARG A 57 9.90 4.45 -32.29
C ARG A 57 10.69 5.68 -31.82
N HIS A 58 10.80 6.71 -32.65
CA HIS A 58 11.46 7.96 -32.26
C HIS A 58 10.67 8.70 -31.19
N ALA A 59 9.33 8.71 -31.26
CA ALA A 59 8.51 9.33 -30.22
C ALA A 59 8.68 8.63 -28.86
N HIS A 60 8.79 7.30 -28.83
CA HIS A 60 9.03 6.52 -27.62
C HIS A 60 10.42 6.75 -26.99
N LEU A 61 11.40 7.25 -27.74
CA LEU A 61 12.68 7.71 -27.16
C LEU A 61 12.51 8.93 -26.26
N PHE A 62 11.46 9.74 -26.50
CA PHE A 62 11.16 10.93 -25.71
C PHE A 62 10.10 10.66 -24.65
N PHE A 63 9.02 9.96 -25.03
CA PHE A 63 7.88 9.66 -24.18
C PHE A 63 7.58 8.16 -24.25
N MET A 64 8.08 7.41 -23.27
CA MET A 64 7.93 5.95 -23.24
C MET A 64 6.49 5.48 -22.95
N ASP A 65 5.69 6.27 -22.23
CA ASP A 65 4.32 5.93 -21.87
C ASP A 65 3.33 6.48 -22.91
N ASP A 66 2.51 5.60 -23.50
CA ASP A 66 1.57 5.97 -24.55
C ASP A 66 0.53 7.01 -24.08
N SER A 67 0.11 7.00 -22.81
CA SER A 67 -0.82 8.02 -22.28
C SER A 67 -0.16 9.39 -22.26
N ASP A 68 1.12 9.48 -21.87
CA ASP A 68 1.87 10.74 -21.92
C ASP A 68 2.09 11.20 -23.35
N LEU A 69 2.47 10.29 -24.27
CA LEU A 69 2.63 10.60 -25.68
C LEU A 69 1.34 11.13 -26.31
N VAL A 70 0.20 10.47 -26.08
CA VAL A 70 -1.11 10.93 -26.58
C VAL A 70 -1.47 12.30 -26.03
N LEU A 71 -1.25 12.55 -24.73
CA LEU A 71 -1.49 13.87 -24.13
C LEU A 71 -0.60 14.94 -24.76
N VAL A 72 0.69 14.67 -24.94
CA VAL A 72 1.63 15.58 -25.63
C VAL A 72 1.15 15.90 -27.04
N LEU A 73 0.80 14.88 -27.83
CA LEU A 73 0.37 15.06 -29.21
C LEU A 73 -0.92 15.89 -29.28
N ARG A 74 -1.90 15.61 -28.41
CA ARG A 74 -3.15 16.37 -28.32
C ARG A 74 -2.89 17.85 -28.00
N GLU A 75 -2.02 18.15 -27.03
CA GLU A 75 -1.69 19.53 -26.67
C GLU A 75 -0.86 20.26 -27.74
N VAL A 76 0.09 19.58 -28.39
CA VAL A 76 0.87 20.16 -29.50
C VAL A 76 -0.03 20.47 -30.69
N LEU A 77 -0.98 19.60 -31.03
CA LEU A 77 -1.90 19.79 -32.15
C LEU A 77 -2.89 20.95 -31.97
N LYS A 78 -3.15 21.39 -30.73
CA LYS A 78 -3.94 22.58 -30.43
C LYS A 78 -3.23 23.89 -30.80
N ARG A 79 -1.90 23.87 -30.96
CA ARG A 79 -1.11 25.08 -31.31
C ARG A 79 -1.47 25.58 -32.71
N ARG A 80 -1.78 26.86 -32.83
CA ARG A 80 -2.20 27.47 -34.11
C ARG A 80 -1.06 27.61 -35.13
N ASN A 81 0.18 27.80 -34.67
CA ASN A 81 1.35 28.07 -35.52
C ASN A 81 2.14 26.80 -35.87
N LEU A 82 1.45 25.71 -36.21
CA LEU A 82 2.12 24.47 -36.62
C LEU A 82 2.11 24.36 -38.15
N ASP A 83 3.25 24.02 -38.74
CA ASP A 83 3.34 23.73 -40.18
C ASP A 83 2.38 22.59 -40.56
N GLU A 84 1.69 22.71 -41.71
CA GLU A 84 0.65 21.77 -42.12
C GLU A 84 1.17 20.35 -42.37
N LEU A 85 2.41 20.21 -42.90
CA LEU A 85 3.01 18.90 -43.09
C LEU A 85 3.28 18.24 -41.73
N ILE A 86 3.84 19.00 -40.77
CA ILE A 86 4.08 18.54 -39.40
C ILE A 86 2.75 18.18 -38.73
N ARG A 87 1.72 19.02 -38.86
CA ARG A 87 0.38 18.78 -38.31
C ARG A 87 -0.20 17.48 -38.83
N LYS A 88 -0.13 17.24 -40.14
CA LYS A 88 -0.61 15.99 -40.75
C LYS A 88 0.14 14.77 -40.22
N ARG A 89 1.46 14.85 -40.07
CA ARG A 89 2.29 13.77 -39.53
C ARG A 89 1.96 13.46 -38.07
N LEU A 90 1.83 14.48 -37.22
CA LEU A 90 1.44 14.31 -35.82
C LEU A 90 0.02 13.75 -35.67
N LEU A 91 -0.92 14.14 -36.53
CA LEU A 91 -2.27 13.56 -36.55
C LEU A 91 -2.25 12.08 -36.93
N THR A 92 -1.44 11.70 -37.93
CA THR A 92 -1.28 10.29 -38.29
C THR A 92 -0.64 9.49 -37.14
N LEU A 93 0.38 10.06 -36.48
CA LEU A 93 1.02 9.42 -35.33
C LEU A 93 0.04 9.24 -34.17
N LEU A 94 -0.72 10.28 -33.81
CA LEU A 94 -1.73 10.22 -32.75
C LEU A 94 -2.73 9.09 -33.01
N LYS A 95 -3.30 9.05 -34.22
CA LYS A 95 -4.23 7.98 -34.61
C LYS A 95 -3.59 6.60 -34.56
N HIS A 96 -2.32 6.49 -34.94
CA HIS A 96 -1.61 5.22 -34.90
C HIS A 96 -1.37 4.75 -33.47
N VAL A 97 -0.96 5.63 -32.55
CA VAL A 97 -0.79 5.31 -31.13
C VAL A 97 -2.13 4.88 -30.51
N GLU A 98 -3.20 5.66 -30.72
CA GLU A 98 -4.53 5.36 -30.19
C GLU A 98 -5.10 4.03 -30.73
N ALA A 99 -4.72 3.61 -31.94
CA ALA A 99 -5.17 2.36 -32.55
C ALA A 99 -4.33 1.13 -32.16
N THR A 100 -3.09 1.33 -31.71
CA THR A 100 -2.14 0.22 -31.43
C THR A 100 -1.94 -0.03 -29.94
N ALA A 101 -2.09 1.00 -29.09
CA ALA A 101 -1.99 0.87 -27.66
C ALA A 101 -3.17 0.07 -27.07
N ASP A 102 -2.96 -0.58 -25.93
CA ASP A 102 -4.05 -1.20 -25.19
C ASP A 102 -5.07 -0.11 -24.78
N PRO A 103 -6.34 -0.20 -25.22
CA PRO A 103 -7.30 0.88 -25.04
C PRO A 103 -7.63 1.11 -23.58
N ARG A 104 -7.66 0.06 -22.76
CA ARG A 104 -7.97 0.15 -21.33
C ARG A 104 -6.86 0.90 -20.59
N ARG A 105 -5.61 0.49 -20.78
CA ARG A 105 -4.42 1.11 -20.17
C ARG A 105 -4.22 2.55 -20.63
N LEU A 106 -4.42 2.82 -21.92
CA LEU A 106 -4.26 4.14 -22.50
C LEU A 106 -5.26 5.12 -21.87
N LYS A 107 -6.56 4.76 -21.87
CA LYS A 107 -7.62 5.60 -21.29
C LYS A 107 -7.45 5.78 -19.79
N ALA A 108 -7.22 4.69 -19.05
CA ALA A 108 -6.96 4.73 -17.61
C ALA A 108 -5.80 5.68 -17.27
N GLY A 109 -4.70 5.61 -18.03
CA GLY A 109 -3.55 6.47 -17.79
C GLY A 109 -3.81 7.94 -18.11
N ILE A 110 -4.60 8.23 -19.15
CA ILE A 110 -5.01 9.59 -19.51
C ILE A 110 -5.96 10.17 -18.45
N ASN A 111 -6.96 9.39 -18.04
CA ASN A 111 -8.02 9.83 -17.13
C ASN A 111 -7.49 10.09 -15.72
N THR A 112 -6.53 9.29 -15.26
CA THR A 112 -5.99 9.39 -13.89
C THR A 112 -4.74 10.24 -13.76
N ALA A 113 -4.16 10.71 -14.86
CA ALA A 113 -2.94 11.50 -14.91
C ALA A 113 -2.87 12.63 -13.87
N LEU A 114 -3.85 13.54 -13.86
CA LEU A 114 -3.85 14.68 -12.94
C LEU A 114 -3.92 14.22 -11.48
N LYS A 115 -4.71 13.19 -11.21
CA LYS A 115 -4.83 12.59 -9.86
C LYS A 115 -3.49 12.00 -9.42
N ALA A 116 -2.82 11.26 -10.30
CA ALA A 116 -1.52 10.66 -10.03
C ALA A 116 -0.46 11.72 -9.75
N ARG A 117 -0.47 12.85 -10.48
CA ARG A 117 0.42 13.99 -10.22
C ARG A 117 0.16 14.63 -8.85
N LEU A 118 -1.09 14.91 -8.52
CA LEU A 118 -1.46 15.53 -7.24
C LEU A 118 -1.08 14.64 -6.05
N PHE A 119 -1.41 13.35 -6.12
CA PHE A 119 -1.07 12.38 -5.08
C PHE A 119 0.42 12.09 -5.02
N GLY A 120 1.10 11.95 -6.15
CA GLY A 120 2.54 11.76 -6.20
C GLY A 120 3.29 12.91 -5.52
N LYS A 121 2.87 14.14 -5.77
CA LYS A 121 3.41 15.32 -5.08
C LYS A 121 3.10 15.30 -3.58
N ALA A 122 1.86 15.02 -3.19
CA ALA A 122 1.43 15.03 -1.78
C ALA A 122 2.10 13.92 -0.94
N LEU A 123 2.32 12.75 -1.54
CA LEU A 123 2.84 11.57 -0.86
C LEU A 123 4.34 11.35 -1.09
N ASN A 124 5.00 12.22 -1.86
CA ASN A 124 6.37 12.05 -2.33
C ASN A 124 6.57 10.65 -2.95
N ILE A 125 5.75 10.35 -3.96
CA ILE A 125 5.76 9.11 -4.76
C ILE A 125 5.86 9.52 -6.23
N ASN A 126 6.57 8.73 -7.04
CA ASN A 126 6.59 8.93 -8.49
C ASN A 126 5.15 8.79 -9.07
N PRO A 127 4.59 9.85 -9.70
CA PRO A 127 3.26 9.79 -10.31
C PRO A 127 3.10 8.67 -11.34
N ALA A 128 4.15 8.36 -12.11
CA ALA A 128 4.09 7.29 -13.11
C ALA A 128 3.90 5.92 -12.44
N LEU A 129 4.53 5.69 -11.28
CA LEU A 129 4.41 4.45 -10.52
C LEU A 129 2.98 4.25 -9.99
N ILE A 130 2.38 5.30 -9.42
CA ILE A 130 1.02 5.19 -8.86
C ILE A 130 -0.05 5.07 -9.96
N ARG A 131 0.15 5.75 -11.11
CA ARG A 131 -0.66 5.54 -12.32
C ARG A 131 -0.56 4.08 -12.81
N GLN A 132 0.63 3.51 -12.78
CA GLN A 132 0.85 2.12 -13.17
C GLN A 132 0.16 1.14 -12.22
N SER A 133 0.20 1.38 -10.90
CA SER A 133 -0.56 0.57 -9.94
C SER A 133 -2.08 0.65 -10.16
N TYR A 134 -2.61 1.79 -10.59
CA TYR A 134 -4.02 1.88 -10.97
C TYR A 134 -4.34 1.02 -12.20
N ARG A 135 -3.50 1.05 -13.25
CA ARG A 135 -3.67 0.16 -14.41
C ARG A 135 -3.63 -1.31 -14.01
N TYR A 136 -2.70 -1.71 -13.14
CA TYR A 136 -2.64 -3.07 -12.60
C TYR A 136 -3.88 -3.42 -11.77
N PHE A 137 -4.41 -2.49 -10.96
CA PHE A 137 -5.64 -2.71 -10.21
C PHE A 137 -6.83 -3.02 -11.13
N LEU A 138 -6.92 -2.35 -12.28
CA LEU A 138 -7.96 -2.63 -13.27
C LEU A 138 -7.84 -4.06 -13.85
N GLU A 139 -6.62 -4.50 -14.12
CA GLU A 139 -6.32 -5.76 -14.82
C GLU A 139 -6.19 -6.98 -13.90
N SER A 140 -5.97 -6.76 -12.60
CA SER A 140 -5.60 -7.81 -11.68
C SER A 140 -6.79 -8.64 -11.22
N ASP A 141 -6.66 -9.96 -11.32
CA ASP A 141 -7.55 -10.95 -10.71
C ASP A 141 -7.14 -11.32 -9.28
N ALA A 142 -6.07 -10.71 -8.74
CA ALA A 142 -5.56 -10.98 -7.40
C ALA A 142 -6.60 -10.62 -6.32
N ARG A 143 -6.53 -11.30 -5.18
CA ARG A 143 -7.40 -11.02 -4.02
C ARG A 143 -7.06 -9.66 -3.42
N GLU A 144 -8.03 -9.05 -2.76
CA GLU A 144 -7.87 -7.68 -2.23
C GLU A 144 -6.77 -7.57 -1.18
N ILE A 145 -6.59 -8.61 -0.37
CA ILE A 145 -5.52 -8.66 0.63
C ILE A 145 -4.13 -8.73 -0.01
N GLU A 146 -3.99 -9.39 -1.16
CA GLU A 146 -2.74 -9.49 -1.93
C GLU A 146 -2.40 -8.12 -2.55
N ILE A 147 -3.40 -7.46 -3.14
CA ILE A 147 -3.24 -6.10 -3.69
C ILE A 147 -2.84 -5.10 -2.59
N TYR A 148 -3.49 -5.19 -1.42
CA TYR A 148 -3.18 -4.34 -0.29
C TYR A 148 -1.75 -4.54 0.21
N GLN A 149 -1.28 -5.79 0.26
CA GLN A 149 0.10 -6.14 0.58
C GLN A 149 1.09 -5.62 -0.46
N GLU A 150 0.79 -5.78 -1.75
CA GLU A 150 1.62 -5.27 -2.84
C GLU A 150 1.81 -3.76 -2.73
N TRP A 151 0.75 -3.01 -2.40
CA TRP A 151 0.85 -1.57 -2.16
C TRP A 151 1.69 -1.24 -0.93
N ILE A 152 1.59 -2.01 0.15
CA ILE A 152 2.45 -1.84 1.32
C ILE A 152 3.92 -2.10 0.96
N ILE A 153 4.21 -3.12 0.17
CA ILE A 153 5.56 -3.47 -0.29
C ILE A 153 6.12 -2.35 -1.18
N SER A 154 5.30 -1.85 -2.11
CA SER A 154 5.72 -0.87 -3.11
C SER A 154 5.88 0.55 -2.56
N TYR A 155 5.01 0.97 -1.63
CA TYR A 155 4.92 2.36 -1.17
C TYR A 155 5.29 2.56 0.30
N GLY A 156 5.45 1.46 1.06
CA GLY A 156 5.66 1.46 2.49
C GLY A 156 4.35 1.49 3.28
N TYR A 157 4.37 0.82 4.43
CA TYR A 157 3.17 0.67 5.26
C TYR A 157 2.58 2.02 5.71
N GLN A 158 3.38 3.07 5.92
CA GLN A 158 2.84 4.36 6.37
C GLN A 158 1.91 5.02 5.34
N LYS A 159 2.03 4.68 4.06
CA LYS A 159 1.25 5.31 2.98
C LYS A 159 0.02 4.49 2.57
N ARG A 160 -0.16 3.28 3.09
CA ARG A 160 -1.18 2.31 2.65
C ARG A 160 -2.61 2.87 2.58
N ALA A 161 -3.02 3.67 3.57
CA ALA A 161 -4.35 4.28 3.56
C ALA A 161 -4.52 5.30 2.42
N ALA A 162 -3.49 6.12 2.20
CA ALA A 162 -3.48 7.13 1.14
C ALA A 162 -3.41 6.52 -0.27
N ILE A 163 -2.81 5.33 -0.42
CA ILE A 163 -2.85 4.59 -1.68
C ILE A 163 -4.28 4.13 -1.98
N VAL A 164 -5.02 3.62 -1.00
CA VAL A 164 -6.44 3.28 -1.19
C VAL A 164 -7.26 4.52 -1.56
N ASP A 165 -7.01 5.68 -0.92
CA ASP A 165 -7.68 6.95 -1.27
C ASP A 165 -7.36 7.40 -2.71
N PHE A 166 -6.12 7.20 -3.15
CA PHE A 166 -5.74 7.44 -4.54
C PHE A 166 -6.54 6.53 -5.47
N MET A 167 -6.60 5.23 -5.19
CA MET A 167 -7.27 4.25 -6.06
C MET A 167 -8.77 4.53 -6.16
N GLU A 168 -9.42 4.89 -5.06
CA GLU A 168 -10.80 5.37 -5.05
C GLU A 168 -10.97 6.60 -5.94
N GLY A 169 -10.14 7.62 -5.71
CA GLY A 169 -10.23 8.85 -6.47
C GLY A 169 -9.91 8.68 -7.96
N ALA A 170 -8.98 7.79 -8.30
CA ALA A 170 -8.60 7.44 -9.66
C ALA A 170 -9.75 6.72 -10.37
N LEU A 171 -10.34 5.72 -9.72
CA LEU A 171 -11.48 4.95 -10.24
C LEU A 171 -12.68 5.85 -10.53
N LEU A 172 -13.04 6.75 -9.60
CA LEU A 172 -14.14 7.69 -9.78
C LEU A 172 -13.87 8.67 -10.93
N THR A 173 -12.63 9.17 -11.03
CA THR A 173 -12.24 10.08 -12.13
C THR A 173 -12.33 9.38 -13.49
N ASP A 174 -12.03 8.08 -13.55
CA ASP A 174 -12.11 7.29 -14.77
C ASP A 174 -13.57 7.00 -15.17
N ILE A 175 -14.42 6.65 -14.19
CA ILE A 175 -15.86 6.47 -14.37
C ILE A 175 -16.52 7.73 -14.94
N ASP A 176 -16.16 8.91 -14.41
CA ASP A 176 -16.73 10.20 -14.79
C ASP A 176 -16.08 10.82 -16.05
N SER A 177 -15.09 10.14 -16.63
CA SER A 177 -14.38 10.65 -17.81
C SER A 177 -15.24 10.60 -19.07
N GLN A 178 -14.88 11.42 -20.07
CA GLN A 178 -15.57 11.41 -21.37
C GLN A 178 -15.35 10.11 -22.15
N ASP A 179 -14.23 9.44 -21.92
CA ASP A 179 -13.88 8.16 -22.55
C ASP A 179 -13.33 7.21 -21.47
N PRO A 180 -14.22 6.55 -20.70
CA PRO A 180 -13.82 5.68 -19.59
C PRO A 180 -13.01 4.47 -20.05
N SER A 181 -12.09 4.02 -19.18
CA SER A 181 -11.23 2.86 -19.48
C SER A 181 -11.98 1.54 -19.56
N CYS A 182 -13.13 1.43 -18.89
CA CYS A 182 -13.88 0.18 -18.72
C CYS A 182 -15.37 0.37 -19.00
N SER A 183 -16.07 -0.75 -19.17
CA SER A 183 -17.53 -0.77 -19.18
C SER A 183 -18.11 -0.52 -17.79
N ARG A 184 -19.39 -0.14 -17.73
CA ARG A 184 -20.12 0.06 -16.46
C ARG A 184 -20.14 -1.21 -15.60
N HIS A 185 -20.22 -2.39 -16.22
CA HIS A 185 -20.24 -3.65 -15.49
C HIS A 185 -18.88 -3.93 -14.82
N GLU A 186 -17.78 -3.77 -15.57
CA GLU A 186 -16.42 -3.91 -15.02
C GLU A 186 -16.17 -2.92 -13.89
N PHE A 187 -16.60 -1.67 -14.03
CA PHE A 187 -16.51 -0.69 -12.95
C PHE A 187 -17.33 -1.11 -11.72
N GLY A 188 -18.49 -1.72 -11.88
CA GLY A 188 -19.26 -2.29 -10.76
C GLY A 188 -18.46 -3.33 -9.97
N ASN A 189 -17.77 -4.23 -10.66
CA ASN A 189 -16.91 -5.24 -10.03
C ASN A 189 -15.72 -4.59 -9.31
N LEU A 190 -15.07 -3.61 -9.96
CA LEU A 190 -13.95 -2.87 -9.40
C LEU A 190 -14.34 -2.04 -8.16
N LEU A 191 -15.55 -1.47 -8.14
CA LEU A 191 -16.09 -0.77 -6.98
C LEU A 191 -16.35 -1.74 -5.82
N GLY A 192 -16.82 -2.96 -6.09
CA GLY A 192 -16.93 -4.03 -5.09
C GLY A 192 -15.57 -4.38 -4.48
N LYS A 193 -14.56 -4.60 -5.35
CA LYS A 193 -13.17 -4.87 -4.96
C LYS A 193 -12.58 -3.74 -4.11
N LEU A 194 -12.78 -2.48 -4.53
CA LEU A 194 -12.39 -1.30 -3.77
C LEU A 194 -13.11 -1.21 -2.41
N GLY A 195 -14.38 -1.61 -2.35
CA GLY A 195 -15.13 -1.72 -1.10
C GLY A 195 -14.45 -2.64 -0.09
N GLN A 196 -13.99 -3.81 -0.53
CA GLN A 196 -13.24 -4.74 0.32
C GLN A 196 -11.88 -4.19 0.75
N LEU A 197 -11.16 -3.52 -0.16
CA LEU A 197 -9.91 -2.82 0.18
C LEU A 197 -10.12 -1.71 1.24
N LYS A 198 -11.24 -0.97 1.16
CA LYS A 198 -11.61 0.04 2.16
C LYS A 198 -12.01 -0.58 3.50
N LEU A 199 -12.66 -1.75 3.49
CA LEU A 199 -12.95 -2.52 4.70
C LEU A 199 -11.65 -2.98 5.37
N LEU A 200 -10.70 -3.50 4.59
CA LEU A 200 -9.38 -3.90 5.06
C LEU A 200 -8.62 -2.71 5.68
N ARG A 201 -8.60 -1.55 5.00
CA ARG A 201 -8.01 -0.29 5.51
C ARG A 201 -8.70 0.28 6.75
N SER A 202 -9.98 0.00 6.95
CA SER A 202 -10.67 0.48 8.16
C SER A 202 -10.36 -0.45 9.32
N SER A 203 -10.31 -1.75 9.04
CA SER A 203 -10.05 -2.80 10.02
C SER A 203 -8.60 -2.79 10.49
N ASP A 204 -7.63 -2.57 9.60
CA ASP A 204 -6.22 -2.46 9.97
C ASP A 204 -5.97 -1.26 10.88
N ALA A 205 -6.53 -0.08 10.56
CA ALA A 205 -6.38 1.12 11.37
C ALA A 205 -6.96 0.92 12.78
N LEU A 206 -8.13 0.28 12.88
CA LEU A 206 -8.76 -0.06 14.16
C LEU A 206 -7.95 -1.11 14.94
N PHE A 207 -7.46 -2.15 14.25
CA PHE A 207 -6.64 -3.20 14.84
C PHE A 207 -5.35 -2.64 15.44
N ILE A 208 -4.59 -1.87 14.65
CA ILE A 208 -3.35 -1.22 15.08
C ILE A 208 -3.60 -0.28 16.25
N LYS A 209 -4.62 0.59 16.15
CA LYS A 209 -4.99 1.52 17.23
C LYS A 209 -5.32 0.78 18.53
N LYS A 210 -6.05 -0.33 18.45
CA LYS A 210 -6.45 -1.13 19.61
C LYS A 210 -5.27 -1.85 20.25
N ILE A 211 -4.40 -2.45 19.45
CA ILE A 211 -3.22 -3.20 19.91
C ILE A 211 -2.18 -2.24 20.51
N LEU A 212 -1.75 -1.22 19.76
CA LEU A 212 -0.73 -0.28 20.23
C LEU A 212 -1.25 0.73 21.25
N GLY A 213 -2.57 0.89 21.39
CA GLY A 213 -3.19 1.69 22.45
C GLY A 213 -3.02 1.09 23.85
N ILE A 214 -2.61 -0.18 23.96
CA ILE A 214 -2.47 -0.87 25.23
C ILE A 214 -1.00 -0.84 25.67
N PRO A 215 -0.67 -0.23 26.83
CA PRO A 215 0.72 -0.12 27.28
C PRO A 215 1.45 -1.46 27.41
N LEU A 216 0.74 -2.50 27.84
CA LEU A 216 1.30 -3.86 27.96
C LEU A 216 1.86 -4.37 26.62
N VAL A 217 1.11 -4.22 25.53
CA VAL A 217 1.54 -4.65 24.19
C VAL A 217 2.85 -3.96 23.81
N ARG A 218 2.94 -2.65 24.04
CA ARG A 218 4.12 -1.85 23.72
C ARG A 218 5.37 -2.24 24.52
N THR A 219 5.22 -2.91 25.66
CA THR A 219 6.38 -3.45 26.39
C THR A 219 7.02 -4.65 25.68
N PHE A 220 6.27 -5.34 24.82
CA PHE A 220 6.75 -6.46 24.02
C PHE A 220 7.12 -6.03 22.60
N ASN A 221 6.23 -5.29 21.93
CA ASN A 221 6.49 -4.77 20.59
C ASN A 221 5.64 -3.51 20.32
N ASP A 222 6.30 -2.38 20.05
CA ASP A 222 5.68 -1.11 19.67
C ASP A 222 5.70 -0.83 18.16
N SER A 223 6.18 -1.78 17.34
CA SER A 223 6.24 -1.70 15.88
C SER A 223 4.88 -1.89 15.24
N GLU A 224 4.31 -0.82 14.68
CA GLU A 224 3.12 -0.88 13.83
C GLU A 224 3.30 -1.84 12.65
N LYS A 225 4.47 -1.83 12.01
CA LYS A 225 4.76 -2.71 10.87
C LYS A 225 4.60 -4.19 11.24
N SER A 226 5.09 -4.58 12.42
CA SER A 226 5.03 -5.98 12.88
C SER A 226 3.58 -6.39 13.15
N TRP A 227 2.81 -5.55 13.83
CA TRP A 227 1.39 -5.83 14.10
C TRP A 227 0.52 -5.81 12.84
N LEU A 228 0.86 -4.98 11.85
CA LEU A 228 0.19 -4.98 10.56
C LEU A 228 0.46 -6.29 9.81
N LEU A 229 1.73 -6.73 9.78
CA LEU A 229 2.10 -8.01 9.17
C LEU A 229 1.39 -9.16 9.87
N PHE A 230 1.39 -9.18 11.21
CA PHE A 230 0.64 -10.16 12.00
C PHE A 230 -0.82 -10.24 11.56
N MET A 231 -1.50 -9.09 11.46
CA MET A 231 -2.91 -9.03 11.05
C MET A 231 -3.11 -9.62 9.65
N LEU A 232 -2.25 -9.27 8.69
CA LEU A 232 -2.36 -9.77 7.33
C LEU A 232 -2.07 -11.28 7.25
N CYS A 233 -1.16 -11.80 8.07
CA CYS A 233 -0.86 -13.22 8.14
C CYS A 233 -2.05 -14.02 8.70
N ILE A 234 -2.63 -13.63 9.84
CA ILE A 234 -3.76 -14.37 10.45
C ILE A 234 -5.05 -14.36 9.62
N LEU A 235 -5.22 -13.38 8.73
CA LEU A 235 -6.36 -13.31 7.81
C LEU A 235 -6.24 -14.32 6.66
N GLN A 236 -5.00 -14.68 6.30
CA GLN A 236 -4.69 -15.56 5.18
C GLN A 236 -4.45 -17.01 5.61
N ASP A 237 -3.79 -17.19 6.75
CA ASP A 237 -3.41 -18.52 7.22
C ASP A 237 -3.35 -18.57 8.75
N PRO A 238 -4.48 -18.70 9.45
CA PRO A 238 -4.45 -18.81 10.91
C PRO A 238 -3.78 -20.09 11.41
N ASP A 239 -3.37 -21.03 10.54
CA ASP A 239 -2.76 -22.26 11.00
C ASP A 239 -1.39 -22.06 11.64
N ASP A 240 -0.59 -21.13 11.12
CA ASP A 240 0.75 -20.77 11.60
C ASP A 240 0.74 -19.69 12.71
N LEU A 241 -0.35 -19.61 13.47
CA LEU A 241 -0.54 -18.58 14.52
C LEU A 241 0.62 -18.53 15.54
N ASP A 242 1.15 -19.68 15.95
CA ASP A 242 2.23 -19.75 16.94
C ASP A 242 3.51 -19.08 16.42
N ASP A 243 3.82 -19.28 15.13
CA ASP A 243 4.97 -18.65 14.47
C ASP A 243 4.77 -17.15 14.32
N PHE A 244 3.56 -16.72 13.91
CA PHE A 244 3.24 -15.29 13.78
C PHE A 244 3.27 -14.57 15.12
N LEU A 245 2.78 -15.20 16.19
CA LEU A 245 2.91 -14.67 17.54
C LEU A 245 4.39 -14.57 17.90
N THR A 246 5.16 -15.63 17.73
CA THR A 246 6.59 -15.65 18.07
C THR A 246 7.36 -14.54 17.37
N GLU A 247 7.11 -14.30 16.08
CA GLU A 247 7.73 -13.23 15.30
C GLU A 247 7.38 -11.83 15.84
N VAL A 248 6.14 -11.63 16.30
CA VAL A 248 5.65 -10.30 16.67
C VAL A 248 5.92 -9.95 18.13
N ILE A 249 5.78 -10.89 19.06
CA ILE A 249 6.00 -10.64 20.49
C ILE A 249 7.38 -11.09 20.97
N GLY A 250 8.10 -11.85 20.14
CA GLY A 250 9.43 -12.37 20.42
C GLY A 250 9.44 -13.47 21.48
N GLU A 251 10.51 -14.27 21.49
CA GLU A 251 10.71 -15.33 22.48
C GLU A 251 10.83 -14.80 23.92
N ARG A 252 11.05 -13.49 24.11
CA ARG A 252 11.12 -12.87 25.45
C ARG A 252 9.81 -12.98 26.23
N THR A 253 8.70 -13.19 25.54
CA THR A 253 7.44 -13.57 26.19
C THR A 253 7.57 -14.87 26.97
N PHE A 254 8.40 -15.84 26.57
CA PHE A 254 8.65 -17.10 27.31
C PHE A 254 9.32 -16.91 28.66
N PHE A 255 9.80 -15.71 29.00
CA PHE A 255 10.42 -15.39 30.29
C PHE A 255 9.60 -14.40 31.15
N SER A 256 8.48 -13.86 30.66
CA SER A 256 7.65 -12.92 31.43
C SER A 256 6.80 -13.61 32.51
N ARG A 257 6.25 -12.86 33.48
CA ARG A 257 5.32 -13.43 34.48
C ARG A 257 4.04 -13.92 33.79
N SER A 258 3.50 -15.04 34.26
CA SER A 258 2.34 -15.71 33.67
C SER A 258 1.10 -14.81 33.50
N ALA A 259 0.77 -14.04 34.54
CA ALA A 259 -0.32 -13.07 34.48
C ALA A 259 -0.18 -12.01 33.36
N LEU A 260 1.07 -11.62 33.02
CA LEU A 260 1.33 -10.68 31.92
C LEU A 260 1.11 -11.33 30.56
N ARG A 261 1.43 -12.63 30.41
CA ARG A 261 1.19 -13.38 29.16
C ARG A 261 -0.29 -13.60 28.92
N SER A 262 -1.02 -14.07 29.93
CA SER A 262 -2.47 -14.24 29.84
C SER A 262 -3.17 -12.93 29.49
N SER A 263 -2.76 -11.82 30.13
CA SER A 263 -3.25 -10.48 29.81
C SER A 263 -2.95 -10.07 28.37
N LEU A 264 -1.73 -10.34 27.87
CA LEU A 264 -1.33 -10.05 26.49
C LEU A 264 -2.15 -10.87 25.47
N LEU A 265 -2.27 -12.18 25.67
CA LEU A 265 -3.08 -13.05 24.80
C LEU A 265 -4.55 -12.64 24.79
N GLN A 266 -5.10 -12.28 25.95
CA GLN A 266 -6.48 -11.81 26.03
C GLN A 266 -6.71 -10.52 25.23
N VAL A 267 -5.71 -9.63 25.20
CA VAL A 267 -5.71 -8.42 24.38
C VAL A 267 -5.67 -8.76 22.89
N ILE A 268 -4.74 -9.63 22.48
CA ILE A 268 -4.60 -10.09 21.10
C ILE A 268 -5.88 -10.77 20.63
N TYR A 269 -6.43 -11.68 21.43
CA TYR A 269 -7.70 -12.35 21.15
C TYR A 269 -8.84 -11.37 20.93
N ARG A 270 -8.98 -10.35 21.80
CA ARG A 270 -10.01 -9.33 21.63
C ARG A 270 -9.82 -8.51 20.36
N ALA A 271 -8.57 -8.25 19.96
CA ALA A 271 -8.27 -7.52 18.72
C ALA A 271 -8.60 -8.37 17.48
N CYS A 272 -8.19 -9.63 17.45
CA CYS A 272 -8.51 -10.56 16.37
C CYS A 272 -10.02 -10.78 16.24
N LYS A 273 -10.73 -10.94 17.36
CA LYS A 273 -12.20 -11.12 17.38
C LYS A 273 -12.97 -9.91 16.85
N SER A 274 -12.35 -8.72 16.81
CA SER A 274 -12.98 -7.52 16.23
C SER A 274 -12.77 -7.36 14.73
N LEU A 275 -12.03 -8.26 14.09
CA LEU A 275 -11.87 -8.24 12.63
C LEU A 275 -13.16 -8.71 11.95
N PRO A 276 -13.62 -8.02 10.90
CA PRO A 276 -14.75 -8.47 10.09
C PRO A 276 -14.51 -9.87 9.49
N LEU A 277 -15.57 -10.68 9.42
CA LEU A 277 -15.49 -12.05 8.90
C LEU A 277 -15.15 -12.07 7.41
N GLU A 278 -15.57 -11.02 6.69
CA GLU A 278 -15.37 -10.83 5.25
C GLU A 278 -13.90 -10.65 4.87
N LEU A 279 -13.02 -10.35 5.82
CA LEU A 279 -11.59 -10.19 5.56
C LEU A 279 -10.81 -11.51 5.57
N PHE A 280 -11.39 -12.57 6.13
CA PHE A 280 -10.74 -13.86 6.17
C PHE A 280 -10.84 -14.53 4.80
N ILE A 281 -9.72 -15.04 4.31
CA ILE A 281 -9.66 -15.64 2.97
C ILE A 281 -10.61 -16.82 2.84
N GLU A 282 -10.54 -17.76 3.78
CA GLU A 282 -11.37 -18.97 3.74
C GLU A 282 -12.49 -18.91 4.79
N PRO A 283 -13.69 -19.41 4.44
CA PRO A 283 -14.74 -19.62 5.42
C PRO A 283 -14.25 -20.47 6.60
N GLY A 284 -14.51 -20.01 7.82
CA GLY A 284 -14.12 -20.73 9.04
C GLY A 284 -12.76 -20.34 9.63
N TYR A 285 -11.91 -19.59 8.91
CA TYR A 285 -10.63 -19.13 9.47
C TYR A 285 -10.78 -18.25 10.71
N SER A 286 -11.83 -17.44 10.78
CA SER A 286 -12.14 -16.68 12.01
C SER A 286 -12.40 -17.60 13.21
N GLN A 287 -13.13 -18.71 13.00
CA GLN A 287 -13.40 -19.69 14.04
C GLN A 287 -12.13 -20.44 14.43
N LEU A 288 -11.35 -20.90 13.44
CA LEU A 288 -10.07 -21.59 13.65
C LEU A 288 -9.10 -20.72 14.45
N LEU A 289 -8.98 -19.43 14.11
CA LEU A 289 -8.17 -18.47 14.84
C LEU A 289 -8.63 -18.33 16.31
N ALA A 290 -9.95 -18.23 16.53
CA ALA A 290 -10.50 -18.15 17.89
C ALA A 290 -10.22 -19.41 18.72
N GLU A 291 -10.35 -20.60 18.11
CA GLU A 291 -10.05 -21.88 18.74
C GLU A 291 -8.57 -22.03 19.08
N LYS A 292 -7.67 -21.64 18.18
CA LYS A 292 -6.22 -21.67 18.43
C LYS A 292 -5.82 -20.73 19.55
N LEU A 293 -6.29 -19.48 19.53
CA LEU A 293 -6.03 -18.53 20.61
C LEU A 293 -6.55 -19.03 21.97
N ALA A 294 -7.72 -19.68 21.99
CA ALA A 294 -8.25 -20.30 23.21
C ALA A 294 -7.41 -21.48 23.69
N LYS A 295 -6.93 -22.35 22.77
CA LYS A 295 -6.02 -23.46 23.10
C LYS A 295 -4.69 -22.96 23.68
N ILE A 296 -4.11 -21.89 23.13
CA ILE A 296 -2.89 -21.28 23.65
C ILE A 296 -3.12 -20.76 25.07
N ALA A 297 -4.23 -20.04 25.30
CA ALA A 297 -4.57 -19.55 26.64
C ALA A 297 -4.78 -20.70 27.65
N TYR A 298 -5.52 -21.74 27.27
CA TYR A 298 -5.78 -22.90 28.13
C TYR A 298 -4.51 -23.71 28.46
N GLY A 299 -3.64 -23.95 27.45
CA GLY A 299 -2.37 -24.62 27.67
C GLY A 299 -1.47 -23.87 28.67
N GLN A 300 -1.54 -22.53 28.69
CA GLN A 300 -0.81 -21.72 29.65
C GLN A 300 -1.37 -21.86 31.08
N GLU A 301 -2.69 -21.86 31.26
CA GLU A 301 -3.32 -22.08 32.57
C GLU A 301 -2.92 -23.44 33.18
N LEU A 302 -2.84 -24.49 32.36
CA LEU A 302 -2.39 -25.82 32.81
C LEU A 302 -0.94 -25.82 33.31
N ILE A 303 -0.02 -25.18 32.58
CA ILE A 303 1.39 -25.06 32.98
C ILE A 303 1.51 -24.27 34.30
N GLU A 304 0.69 -23.23 34.48
CA GLU A 304 0.63 -22.46 35.72
C GLU A 304 0.18 -23.31 36.90
N HIS A 305 -0.91 -24.07 36.73
CA HIS A 305 -1.44 -24.94 37.77
C HIS A 305 -0.42 -25.98 38.22
N GLN A 306 0.31 -26.59 37.27
CA GLN A 306 1.39 -27.53 37.58
C GLN A 306 2.55 -26.87 38.35
N ARG A 307 3.01 -25.69 37.92
CA ARG A 307 4.07 -24.95 38.64
C ARG A 307 3.65 -24.52 40.04
N ALA A 308 2.39 -24.14 40.24
CA ALA A 308 1.85 -23.78 41.54
C ALA A 308 1.83 -24.98 42.50
N ILE A 309 1.45 -26.17 42.00
CA ILE A 309 1.52 -27.43 42.75
C ILE A 309 2.97 -27.75 43.13
N GLU A 310 3.90 -27.72 42.17
CA GLU A 310 5.32 -28.00 42.45
C GLU A 310 5.95 -27.02 43.46
N GLN A 311 5.58 -25.74 43.40
CA GLN A 311 6.04 -24.74 44.37
C GLN A 311 5.44 -25.02 45.76
N HIS A 312 4.15 -25.35 45.83
CA HIS A 312 3.46 -25.69 47.08
C HIS A 312 4.09 -26.93 47.73
N GLU A 313 4.38 -27.97 46.95
CA GLU A 313 5.07 -29.19 47.40
C GLU A 313 6.50 -28.90 47.89
N LYS A 314 7.26 -28.06 47.17
CA LYS A 314 8.60 -27.63 47.60
C LYS A 314 8.57 -26.80 48.89
N SER A 315 7.58 -25.92 49.07
CA SER A 315 7.40 -25.17 50.32
C SER A 315 6.90 -26.03 51.49
N ALA A 316 6.09 -27.06 51.22
CA ALA A 316 5.65 -28.03 52.22
C ALA A 316 6.79 -28.98 52.64
N GLY A 317 7.73 -29.28 51.74
CA GLY A 317 8.89 -30.15 51.98
C GLY A 317 10.02 -29.56 52.83
N PHE A 318 9.98 -28.28 53.23
CA PHE A 318 11.01 -27.65 54.07
C PHE A 318 10.75 -27.74 55.59
N ILE A 319 9.69 -28.44 56.03
CA ILE A 319 9.42 -28.70 57.46
C ILE A 319 9.71 -30.18 57.77
N TYR A 320 10.95 -30.61 57.62
CA TYR A 320 11.46 -31.78 58.38
C TYR A 320 12.98 -31.67 58.54
N ARG A 321 13.43 -30.91 59.54
CA ARG A 321 14.77 -31.11 60.13
C ARG A 321 14.63 -32.14 61.24
N PRO A 322 15.21 -33.36 61.12
CA PRO A 322 15.23 -34.27 62.25
C PRO A 322 16.07 -33.64 63.36
N GLN A 323 15.49 -33.50 64.55
CA GLN A 323 16.23 -33.11 65.75
C GLN A 323 17.36 -34.11 65.98
N GLN A 324 18.60 -33.63 65.93
CA GLN A 324 19.76 -34.38 66.40
C GLN A 324 19.58 -34.65 67.90
N ASN A 325 19.30 -35.91 68.22
CA ASN A 325 19.13 -36.38 69.58
C ASN A 325 20.50 -36.38 70.29
N LYS A 326 20.72 -35.41 71.17
CA LYS A 326 21.87 -35.37 72.09
C LYS A 326 21.67 -36.39 73.21
N ARG A 327 22.62 -37.33 73.31
CA ARG A 327 23.06 -38.15 74.46
C ARG A 327 22.26 -38.07 75.76
N ARG A 328 21.95 -39.25 76.32
CA ARG A 328 22.21 -39.54 77.75
C ARG A 328 22.84 -40.92 77.92
N GLU A 329 24.07 -40.90 78.41
CA GLU A 329 24.70 -41.98 79.18
C GLU A 329 23.84 -42.29 80.41
N VAL A 330 23.68 -43.57 80.77
CA VAL A 330 23.76 -44.03 82.17
C VAL A 330 24.37 -45.45 82.17
N LEU A 331 25.37 -45.59 83.04
CA LEU A 331 26.21 -46.74 83.35
C LEU A 331 25.51 -47.84 84.18
N SER A 332 26.13 -49.04 84.11
CA SER A 332 26.28 -50.07 85.17
C SER A 332 25.04 -50.91 85.53
N LEU A 333 25.10 -52.23 85.75
CA LEU A 333 26.17 -53.17 86.16
C LEU A 333 26.06 -54.48 85.37
#